data_AF-A0A2E8PA41-F1
#
_entry.id   AF-A0A2E8PA41-F1
#
_cell.length_a   1.000
_cell.length_b   1.000
_cell.length_c   1.000
_cell.angle_alpha   90.00
_cell.angle_beta   90.00
_cell.angle_gamma   90.00
#
_symmetry.space_group_name_H-M   'P 1'
#
loop_
_entity.id
_entity.type
_entity.pdbx_description
1 polymer ?
#
loop_
_entity_poly.entity_id
_entity_poly.type
_entity_poly.pdbx_seq_one_letter_code
_entity_poly.pdbx_strand_id
1 'polypeptide(L)'
;MAERPGIGVLISHVVRDAKALLAAQVSLTKAEVRHAGQEVAVVSIAGLIAVAGVSMAMLFGLIALAFGLAELGMPVWAGFLCVMGLLLLTAVIAGVVAKVRSGKITGLSVAQAEWQETTDAVSHAMGVPPAHDASGSGPAGRGTN
;
A
#
# COMPACT_ATOMS: atom_id res chain seq x y z
N MET A 1 24.75 37.17 -50.00
CA MET A 1 24.80 37.56 -48.57
C MET A 1 23.57 36.96 -47.92
N ALA A 2 23.70 35.88 -47.15
CA ALA A 2 22.53 35.26 -46.49
C ALA A 2 22.10 36.12 -45.30
N GLU A 3 20.86 36.60 -45.34
CA GLU A 3 20.21 37.37 -44.28
C GLU A 3 20.24 36.55 -42.97
N ARG A 4 20.92 37.05 -41.94
CA ARG A 4 20.95 36.35 -40.64
C ARG A 4 19.53 36.40 -40.04
N PRO A 5 18.96 35.26 -39.62
CA PRO A 5 17.67 35.27 -38.95
C PRO A 5 17.70 36.23 -37.76
N GLY A 6 16.76 37.18 -37.72
CA GLY A 6 16.66 38.11 -36.61
C GLY A 6 16.44 37.37 -35.28
N ILE A 7 16.91 37.95 -34.17
CA ILE A 7 16.83 37.36 -32.81
C ILE A 7 15.41 36.87 -32.46
N GLY A 8 14.37 37.56 -32.95
CA GLY A 8 12.97 37.15 -32.77
C GLY A 8 12.64 35.79 -33.40
N VAL A 9 13.27 35.43 -34.51
CA VAL A 9 13.11 34.11 -35.16
C VAL A 9 13.75 33.01 -34.31
N LEU A 10 14.93 33.24 -33.75
CA LEU A 10 15.59 32.26 -32.86
C LEU A 10 14.80 32.01 -31.58
N ILE A 11 14.29 33.06 -30.94
CA ILE A 11 13.45 32.93 -29.73
C ILE A 11 12.18 32.16 -30.07
N SER A 12 11.56 32.44 -31.22
CA SER A 12 10.36 31.71 -31.67
C SER A 12 10.62 30.23 -31.93
N HIS A 13 11.84 29.87 -32.37
CA HIS A 13 12.26 28.48 -32.57
C HIS A 13 12.48 27.78 -31.23
N VAL A 14 13.21 28.40 -30.29
CA VAL A 14 13.43 27.83 -28.95
C VAL A 14 12.12 27.60 -28.19
N VAL A 15 11.18 28.55 -28.26
CA VAL A 15 9.85 28.38 -27.63
C VAL A 15 9.06 27.25 -28.28
N ARG A 16 9.17 27.08 -29.60
CA ARG A 16 8.51 25.99 -30.34
C ARG A 16 9.10 24.64 -29.98
N ASP A 17 10.41 24.56 -29.86
CA ASP A 17 11.14 23.35 -29.50
C ASP A 17 10.86 22.95 -28.04
N ALA A 18 10.81 23.92 -27.11
CA ALA A 18 10.41 23.68 -25.73
C ALA A 18 8.98 23.13 -25.61
N LYS A 19 8.04 23.68 -26.39
CA LYS A 19 6.66 23.17 -26.46
C LYS A 19 6.61 21.76 -27.05
N ALA A 20 7.43 21.47 -28.06
CA ALA A 20 7.51 20.14 -28.65
C ALA A 20 8.05 19.10 -27.65
N LEU A 21 9.06 19.44 -26.87
CA LEU A 21 9.61 18.57 -25.82
C LEU A 21 8.62 18.31 -24.68
N LEU A 22 7.91 19.35 -24.22
CA LEU A 22 6.86 19.19 -23.19
C LEU A 22 5.72 18.29 -23.68
N ALA A 23 5.26 18.50 -24.92
CA ALA A 23 4.24 17.64 -25.52
C ALA A 23 4.73 16.19 -25.65
N ALA A 24 6.02 15.99 -25.96
CA ALA A 24 6.64 14.67 -26.01
C ALA A 24 6.76 14.01 -24.63
N GLN A 25 7.10 14.75 -23.57
CA GLN A 25 7.15 14.21 -22.21
C GLN A 25 5.75 13.82 -21.72
N VAL A 26 4.74 14.65 -21.95
CA VAL A 26 3.35 14.31 -21.58
C VAL A 26 2.88 13.08 -22.34
N SER A 27 3.18 12.96 -23.63
CA SER A 27 2.78 11.78 -24.41
C SER A 27 3.52 10.51 -23.96
N LEU A 28 4.81 10.61 -23.62
CA LEU A 28 5.62 9.51 -23.12
C LEU A 28 5.18 9.08 -21.71
N THR A 29 5.01 10.02 -20.77
CA THR A 29 4.50 9.73 -19.43
C THR A 29 3.10 9.13 -19.48
N LYS A 30 2.22 9.61 -20.37
CA LYS A 30 0.90 9.00 -20.56
C LYS A 30 0.99 7.58 -21.09
N ALA A 31 1.92 7.31 -22.01
CA ALA A 31 2.18 5.97 -22.51
C ALA A 31 2.74 5.07 -21.39
N GLU A 32 3.69 5.56 -20.60
CA GLU A 32 4.29 4.84 -19.47
C GLU A 32 3.28 4.53 -18.38
N VAL A 33 2.44 5.49 -17.98
CA VAL A 33 1.33 5.27 -17.03
C VAL A 33 0.34 4.24 -17.57
N ARG A 34 0.03 4.27 -18.87
CA ARG A 34 -0.86 3.28 -19.49
C ARG A 34 -0.24 1.88 -19.51
N HIS A 35 1.04 1.78 -19.86
CA HIS A 35 1.78 0.52 -19.87
C HIS A 35 1.91 -0.05 -18.45
N ALA A 36 2.31 0.77 -17.47
CA ALA A 36 2.37 0.38 -16.07
C ALA A 36 1.00 -0.05 -15.54
N GLY A 37 -0.07 0.70 -15.87
CA GLY A 37 -1.43 0.34 -15.48
C GLY A 37 -1.90 -0.98 -16.09
N GLN A 38 -1.57 -1.25 -17.36
CA GLN A 38 -1.90 -2.52 -18.02
C GLN A 38 -1.11 -3.69 -17.44
N GLU A 39 0.19 -3.51 -17.17
CA GLU A 39 1.04 -4.55 -16.58
C GLU A 39 0.57 -4.89 -15.16
N VAL A 40 0.31 -3.87 -14.32
CA VAL A 40 -0.26 -4.05 -12.98
C VAL A 40 -1.64 -4.72 -13.04
N ALA A 41 -2.47 -4.38 -14.02
CA ALA A 41 -3.77 -5.01 -14.20
C ALA A 41 -3.64 -6.50 -14.57
N VAL A 42 -2.74 -6.88 -15.48
CA VAL A 42 -2.52 -8.28 -15.86
C VAL A 42 -1.93 -9.08 -14.69
N VAL A 43 -0.95 -8.52 -13.98
CA VAL A 43 -0.35 -9.13 -12.78
C VAL A 43 -1.39 -9.29 -11.67
N SER A 44 -2.29 -8.32 -11.49
CA SER A 44 -3.34 -8.41 -10.47
C SER A 44 -4.40 -9.47 -10.80
N ILE A 45 -4.83 -9.60 -12.05
CA ILE A 45 -5.78 -10.64 -12.46
C ILE A 45 -5.14 -12.03 -12.33
N ALA A 46 -3.92 -12.20 -12.85
CA ALA A 46 -3.19 -13.47 -12.71
C ALA A 46 -2.95 -13.82 -11.24
N GLY A 47 -2.61 -12.82 -10.42
CA GLY A 47 -2.45 -12.96 -8.97
C GLY A 47 -3.75 -13.40 -8.28
N LEU A 48 -4.89 -12.80 -8.61
CA LEU A 48 -6.20 -13.19 -8.07
C LEU A 48 -6.57 -14.62 -8.46
N ILE A 49 -6.36 -15.02 -9.71
CA ILE A 49 -6.61 -16.39 -10.17
C ILE A 49 -5.70 -17.38 -9.45
N ALA A 50 -4.42 -17.06 -9.29
CA ALA A 50 -3.48 -17.91 -8.57
C ALA A 50 -3.89 -18.07 -7.10
N VAL A 51 -4.23 -16.98 -6.41
CA VAL A 51 -4.71 -17.02 -5.03
C VAL A 51 -6.01 -17.82 -4.91
N ALA A 52 -6.97 -17.61 -5.80
CA ALA A 52 -8.23 -18.36 -5.81
C ALA A 52 -7.99 -19.85 -6.07
N GLY A 53 -7.15 -20.18 -7.04
CA GLY A 53 -6.79 -21.55 -7.39
C GLY A 53 -6.10 -22.29 -6.25
N VAL A 54 -5.11 -21.65 -5.61
CA VAL A 54 -4.41 -22.21 -4.44
C VAL A 54 -5.37 -22.37 -3.27
N SER A 55 -6.24 -21.38 -3.01
CA SER A 55 -7.23 -21.46 -1.93
C SER A 55 -8.19 -22.62 -2.14
N MET A 56 -8.65 -22.82 -3.38
CA MET A 56 -9.57 -23.90 -3.72
C MET A 56 -8.89 -25.27 -3.66
N ALA A 57 -7.66 -25.39 -4.19
CA ALA A 57 -6.86 -26.59 -4.09
C ALA A 57 -6.57 -26.96 -2.62
N MET A 58 -6.30 -25.97 -1.77
CA MET A 58 -6.10 -26.18 -0.33
C MET A 58 -7.37 -26.70 0.35
N LEU A 59 -8.54 -26.12 0.04
CA LEU A 59 -9.83 -26.61 0.56
C LEU A 59 -10.05 -28.10 0.20
N PHE A 60 -9.92 -28.44 -1.09
CA PHE A 60 -10.07 -29.83 -1.53
C PHE A 60 -9.00 -30.75 -0.94
N GLY A 61 -7.76 -30.26 -0.77
CA GLY A 61 -6.68 -30.98 -0.12
C GLY A 61 -6.96 -31.31 1.35
N LEU A 62 -7.52 -30.37 2.12
CA LEU A 62 -7.95 -30.59 3.51
C LEU A 62 -9.05 -31.65 3.60
N ILE A 63 -10.02 -31.62 2.69
CA ILE A 63 -11.11 -32.60 2.64
C ILE A 63 -10.54 -33.98 2.27
N ALA A 64 -9.72 -34.05 1.22
CA ALA A 64 -9.07 -35.29 0.79
C ALA A 64 -8.18 -35.87 1.89
N LEU A 65 -7.48 -35.02 2.63
CA LEU A 65 -6.68 -35.42 3.79
C LEU A 65 -7.59 -36.04 4.86
N ALA A 66 -8.69 -35.39 5.25
CA ALA A 66 -9.62 -35.93 6.24
C ALA A 66 -10.18 -37.32 5.85
N PHE A 67 -10.56 -37.50 4.59
CA PHE A 67 -11.03 -38.80 4.09
C PHE A 67 -9.91 -39.84 3.98
N GLY A 68 -8.73 -39.47 3.50
CA GLY A 68 -7.57 -40.37 3.45
C GLY A 68 -7.15 -40.84 4.84
N LEU A 69 -7.32 -39.97 5.84
CA LEU A 69 -7.15 -40.29 7.26
C LEU A 69 -8.21 -41.27 7.77
N ALA A 70 -9.45 -41.19 7.29
CA ALA A 70 -10.50 -42.15 7.64
C ALA A 70 -10.20 -43.58 7.14
N GLU A 71 -9.54 -43.71 5.98
CA GLU A 71 -9.09 -45.00 5.43
C GLU A 71 -8.05 -45.73 6.32
N LEU A 72 -7.42 -45.03 7.28
CA LEU A 72 -6.55 -45.65 8.28
C LEU A 72 -7.34 -46.38 9.41
N GLY A 73 -8.65 -46.51 9.27
CA GLY A 73 -9.51 -47.25 10.20
C GLY A 73 -10.15 -46.39 11.29
N MET A 74 -10.02 -45.06 11.21
CA MET A 74 -10.71 -44.15 12.12
C MET A 74 -11.98 -43.57 11.48
N PRO A 75 -13.00 -43.23 12.28
CA PRO A 75 -14.23 -42.69 11.73
C PRO A 75 -13.99 -41.30 11.11
N VAL A 76 -14.76 -40.98 10.07
CA VAL A 76 -14.62 -39.74 9.28
C VAL A 76 -14.62 -38.47 10.15
N TRP A 77 -15.45 -38.43 11.20
CA TRP A 77 -15.50 -37.30 12.13
C TRP A 77 -14.16 -37.06 12.84
N ALA A 78 -13.41 -38.12 13.18
CA ALA A 78 -12.10 -38.01 13.80
C ALA A 78 -11.04 -37.51 12.81
N GLY A 79 -11.15 -37.89 11.53
CA GLY A 79 -10.33 -37.34 10.45
C GLY A 79 -10.46 -35.82 10.34
N PHE A 80 -11.69 -35.31 10.35
CA PHE A 80 -11.93 -33.86 10.34
C PHE A 80 -11.43 -33.16 11.61
N LEU A 81 -11.54 -33.78 12.79
CA LEU A 81 -10.96 -33.22 14.02
C LEU A 81 -9.44 -33.17 14.00
N CYS A 82 -8.78 -34.16 13.39
CA CYS A 82 -7.33 -34.15 13.23
C CYS A 82 -6.88 -33.01 12.30
N VAL A 83 -7.56 -32.84 11.17
CA VAL A 83 -7.30 -31.72 10.24
C VAL A 83 -7.58 -30.38 10.92
N MET A 84 -8.66 -30.25 11.70
CA MET A 84 -8.93 -29.06 12.51
C MET A 84 -7.78 -28.76 13.46
N GLY A 85 -7.29 -29.77 14.20
CA GLY A 85 -6.16 -29.62 15.11
C GLY A 85 -4.89 -29.14 14.39
N LEU A 86 -4.61 -29.68 13.20
CA LEU A 86 -3.49 -29.24 12.36
C LEU A 86 -3.63 -27.76 11.95
N LEU A 87 -4.82 -27.32 11.55
CA LEU A 87 -5.07 -25.92 11.16
C LEU A 87 -4.98 -24.96 12.34
N LEU A 88 -5.47 -25.36 13.51
CA LEU A 88 -5.31 -24.56 14.72
C LEU A 88 -3.84 -24.44 15.11
N LEU A 89 -3.08 -25.53 14.99
CA LEU A 89 -1.64 -25.51 15.26
C LEU A 89 -0.90 -24.55 14.31
N THR A 90 -1.17 -24.62 13.01
CA THR A 90 -0.55 -23.71 12.04
C THR A 90 -0.98 -22.26 12.25
N ALA A 91 -2.25 -22.01 12.61
CA ALA A 91 -2.75 -20.68 12.94
C ALA A 91 -2.06 -20.09 14.18
N VAL A 92 -1.85 -20.90 15.22
CA VAL A 92 -1.11 -20.49 16.43
C VAL A 92 0.34 -20.16 16.08
N ILE A 93 1.03 -21.02 15.33
CA ILE A 93 2.42 -20.77 14.90
C ILE A 93 2.50 -19.49 14.08
N ALA A 94 1.62 -19.31 13.09
CA ALA A 94 1.57 -18.11 12.27
C ALA A 94 1.29 -16.85 13.09
N GLY A 95 0.35 -16.90 14.04
CA GLY A 95 0.03 -15.79 14.94
C GLY A 95 1.21 -15.41 15.85
N VAL A 96 1.94 -16.39 16.37
CA VAL A 96 3.16 -16.16 17.16
C VAL A 96 4.25 -15.54 16.30
N VAL A 97 4.51 -16.08 15.10
CA VAL A 97 5.52 -15.53 14.17
C VAL A 97 5.17 -14.10 13.77
N ALA A 98 3.89 -13.82 13.49
CA ALA A 98 3.41 -12.48 13.19
C ALA A 98 3.70 -11.55 14.37
N LYS A 99 3.28 -11.90 15.60
CA LYS A 99 3.53 -11.10 16.80
C LYS A 99 5.01 -10.80 17.03
N VAL A 100 5.89 -11.77 16.83
CA VAL A 100 7.36 -11.61 16.98
C VAL A 100 7.93 -10.69 15.89
N ARG A 101 7.41 -10.76 14.66
CA ARG A 101 7.88 -9.94 13.54
C ARG A 101 7.29 -8.52 13.55
N SER A 102 6.07 -8.32 14.06
CA SER A 102 5.44 -7.00 14.17
C SER A 102 6.27 -6.02 15.01
N GLY A 103 6.95 -6.51 16.06
CA GLY A 103 7.87 -5.69 16.86
C GLY A 103 9.11 -5.19 16.09
N LYS A 104 9.37 -5.71 14.88
CA LYS A 104 10.48 -5.30 14.01
C LYS A 104 10.06 -4.42 12.84
N ILE A 105 8.76 -4.16 12.66
CA ILE A 105 8.25 -3.25 11.62
C ILE A 105 8.33 -1.81 12.16
N THR A 106 9.53 -1.41 12.59
CA THR A 106 9.84 -0.05 13.08
C THR A 106 9.75 0.99 11.96
N GLY A 107 9.75 0.57 10.69
CA GLY A 107 9.63 1.47 9.54
C GLY A 107 8.29 2.19 9.44
N LEU A 108 7.20 1.58 9.94
CA LEU A 108 5.88 2.22 9.90
C LEU A 108 5.75 3.31 10.97
N SER A 109 6.33 3.10 12.17
CA SER A 109 6.37 4.12 13.22
C SER A 109 7.29 5.28 12.89
N VAL A 110 8.42 5.02 12.21
CA VAL A 110 9.33 6.09 11.73
C VAL A 110 8.64 6.90 10.62
N ALA A 111 8.01 6.25 9.64
CA ALA A 111 7.25 6.96 8.61
C ALA A 111 6.08 7.77 9.21
N GLN A 112 5.39 7.25 10.23
CA GLN A 112 4.34 7.98 10.93
C GLN A 112 4.88 9.20 11.71
N ALA A 113 6.04 9.07 12.36
CA ALA A 113 6.68 10.17 13.07
C ALA A 113 7.07 11.31 12.11
N GLU A 114 7.66 10.99 10.96
CA GLU A 114 8.04 11.96 9.93
C GLU A 114 6.82 12.67 9.31
N TRP A 115 5.71 11.95 9.11
CA TRP A 115 4.45 12.52 8.63
C TRP A 115 3.82 13.46 9.66
N GLN A 116 3.94 13.15 10.95
CA GLN A 116 3.47 14.02 12.03
C GLN A 116 4.34 15.28 12.13
N GLU A 117 5.67 15.15 12.11
CA GLU A 117 6.59 16.28 12.14
C GLU A 117 6.40 17.21 10.93
N THR A 118 6.15 16.65 9.75
CA THR A 118 5.84 17.44 8.55
C THR A 118 4.49 18.17 8.68
N THR A 119 3.49 17.53 9.28
CA THR A 119 2.17 18.16 9.52
C THR A 119 2.28 19.28 10.55
N ASP A 120 3.03 19.06 11.63
CA ASP A 120 3.26 20.03 12.69
C ASP A 120 4.07 21.24 12.18
N ALA A 121 5.12 21.01 11.39
CA ALA A 121 5.90 22.07 10.74
C ALA A 121 5.04 22.94 9.79
N VAL A 122 4.12 22.31 9.04
CA VAL A 122 3.18 23.02 8.16
C VAL A 122 2.13 23.78 8.97
N SER A 123 1.59 23.20 10.05
CA SER A 123 0.63 23.87 10.93
C SER A 123 1.23 25.10 11.61
N HIS A 124 2.48 24.99 12.06
CA HIS A 124 3.25 26.07 12.67
C HIS A 124 3.57 27.18 11.66
N ALA A 125 3.90 26.82 10.40
CA ALA A 125 4.11 27.80 9.33
C ALA A 125 2.82 28.53 8.92
N MET A 126 1.66 27.90 9.06
CA MET A 126 0.35 28.50 8.77
C MET A 126 -0.30 29.21 9.97
N GLY A 127 0.33 29.20 11.15
CA GLY A 127 -0.21 29.84 12.36
C GLY A 127 -1.50 29.19 12.88
N VAL A 128 -1.76 27.93 12.53
CA VAL A 128 -2.88 27.14 13.05
C VAL A 128 -2.38 26.41 14.29
N PRO A 129 -2.98 26.62 15.48
CA PRO A 129 -2.53 25.97 16.70
C PRO A 129 -2.69 24.44 16.57
N PRO A 130 -1.72 23.65 17.06
CA PRO A 130 -1.80 22.20 17.00
C PRO A 130 -3.09 21.66 17.66
N ALA A 131 -3.51 20.47 17.22
CA ALA A 131 -4.80 19.91 17.65
C ALA A 131 -4.85 19.56 19.16
N HIS A 132 -3.69 19.46 19.83
CA HIS A 132 -3.63 19.13 21.26
C HIS A 132 -3.98 20.33 22.18
N ASP A 133 -3.98 21.54 21.64
CA ASP A 133 -4.15 22.80 22.37
C ASP A 133 -5.64 23.11 22.62
N ALA A 134 -6.51 22.57 21.75
CA ALA A 134 -7.95 22.83 21.75
C ALA A 134 -8.69 22.21 22.94
N SER A 135 -8.04 21.30 23.69
CA SER A 135 -8.65 20.64 24.85
C SER A 135 -8.31 21.31 26.19
N GLY A 136 -7.41 22.31 26.21
CA GLY A 136 -6.83 22.86 27.44
C GLY A 136 -7.27 24.27 27.84
N SER A 137 -7.97 25.02 26.97
CA SER A 137 -8.30 26.43 27.22
C SER A 137 -9.76 26.64 27.65
N GLY A 138 -10.14 26.00 28.76
CA GLY A 138 -11.30 26.45 29.55
C GLY A 138 -10.94 27.78 30.24
N PRO A 139 -11.82 28.81 30.25
CA PRO A 139 -11.45 30.12 30.74
C PRO A 139 -11.13 30.07 32.23
N ALA A 140 -9.89 30.44 32.56
CA ALA A 140 -9.42 30.66 33.91
C ALA A 140 -10.39 31.62 34.65
N GLY A 141 -10.94 31.13 35.77
CA GLY A 141 -11.88 31.85 36.61
C GLY A 141 -11.34 33.20 37.06
N ARG A 142 -12.07 34.26 36.68
CA ARG A 142 -11.90 35.63 37.15
C ARG A 142 -13.01 35.95 38.14
N GLY A 143 -12.64 36.40 39.34
CA GLY A 143 -13.51 36.95 40.38
C GLY A 143 -13.11 36.36 41.75
N THR A 144 -12.37 37.01 42.64
CA THR A 144 -12.67 38.23 43.42
C THR A 144 -14.09 38.26 43.98
N ASN A 145 -14.32 37.62 45.13
CA ASN A 145 -14.66 38.25 46.41
C ASN A 145 -14.69 37.18 47.52
#